data_AF-A0A4P9YCK0-F1
#
_entry.id   AF-A0A4P9YCK0-F1
#
_cell.length_a   1.000
_cell.length_b   1.000
_cell.length_c   1.000
_cell.angle_alpha   90.00
_cell.angle_beta   90.00
_cell.angle_gamma   90.00
#
_symmetry.space_group_name_H-M   'P 1'
#
loop_
_entity.id
_entity.type
_entity.pdbx_description
1 polymer ?
#
loop_
_entity_poly.entity_id
_entity_poly.type
_entity_poly.pdbx_seq_one_letter_code
_entity_poly.pdbx_strand_id
1 'polypeptide(L)'
;MVEKYAHIFTKICESYDQAEQILKMDFGSGVSMTKLRGAKMFYCKMCPDCERNHEKTALSHYYTCKCGKECPARYRLLFCDVCDNCAFWHNAQNHVPTENATSRTRLKVAATQLIEENFDRLPLEIAKIIEVNCQAASLSRQQISGVKNRLKISKGYTNKLRDIKNHILEIHKKSLENFDEISESEKNQPLLFGFDIEDGIPHIGVGSASRALLESWVIAYNATCGKVQVCVDETYKLDESNYQVIVVGMVDVSGQFHLLCVALSSHKREEEYKLLIGSFNRMLVKYTAFRFCPDIVVSDGSLSIRNGFEHFFDDDYVHIMCFTH
;
A
#
# COMPACT_ATOMS: atom_id res chain seq x y z
N MET A 1 -19.18 3.45 -39.76
CA MET A 1 -19.41 4.43 -38.67
C MET A 1 -19.33 3.78 -37.29
N VAL A 2 -20.03 2.66 -37.06
CA VAL A 2 -20.04 1.88 -35.79
C VAL A 2 -18.64 1.44 -35.33
N GLU A 3 -17.76 1.00 -36.24
CA GLU A 3 -16.38 0.59 -35.91
C GLU A 3 -15.52 1.73 -35.35
N LYS A 4 -15.76 2.97 -35.79
CA LYS A 4 -15.01 4.16 -35.32
C LYS A 4 -15.31 4.46 -33.86
N TYR A 5 -16.49 4.10 -33.36
CA TYR A 5 -16.92 4.36 -31.98
C TYR A 5 -16.65 3.20 -31.01
N ALA A 6 -16.45 1.98 -31.53
CA ALA A 6 -16.13 0.80 -30.71
C ALA A 6 -14.80 0.94 -29.93
N HIS A 7 -13.80 1.60 -30.51
CA HIS A 7 -12.52 1.85 -29.84
C HIS A 7 -12.62 2.86 -28.69
N ILE A 8 -13.43 3.91 -28.88
CA ILE A 8 -13.71 4.96 -27.88
C ILE A 8 -14.42 4.34 -26.68
N PHE A 9 -15.40 3.47 -26.96
CA PHE A 9 -16.15 2.73 -25.97
C PHE A 9 -15.25 1.79 -25.13
N THR A 10 -14.32 1.10 -25.79
CA THR A 10 -13.35 0.21 -25.12
C THR A 10 -12.48 0.97 -24.13
N LYS A 11 -12.05 2.20 -24.46
CA LYS A 11 -11.22 3.05 -23.60
C LYS A 11 -12.02 3.69 -22.47
N ILE A 12 -13.25 4.11 -22.72
CA ILE A 12 -14.12 4.72 -21.69
C ILE A 12 -14.44 3.73 -20.56
N CYS A 13 -14.57 2.43 -20.87
CA CYS A 13 -14.74 1.38 -19.86
C CYS A 13 -13.46 1.08 -19.06
N GLU A 14 -12.28 1.59 -19.46
CA GLU A 14 -11.01 1.38 -18.74
C GLU A 14 -10.83 2.27 -17.50
N SER A 15 -11.51 3.42 -17.42
CA SER A 15 -11.43 4.36 -16.30
C SER A 15 -12.53 5.43 -16.37
N TYR A 16 -13.52 5.31 -15.48
CA TYR A 16 -14.65 6.22 -15.37
C TYR A 16 -14.24 7.70 -15.21
N ASP A 17 -13.18 7.98 -14.45
CA ASP A 17 -12.67 9.34 -14.23
C ASP A 17 -11.89 9.90 -15.43
N GLN A 18 -11.45 9.05 -16.36
CA GLN A 18 -10.73 9.43 -17.58
C GLN A 18 -11.59 9.37 -18.83
N ALA A 19 -12.84 8.91 -18.74
CA ALA A 19 -13.79 8.90 -19.85
C ALA A 19 -13.87 10.26 -20.57
N GLU A 20 -13.80 11.36 -19.80
CA GLU A 20 -13.78 12.72 -20.34
C GLU A 20 -12.50 13.06 -21.13
N GLN A 21 -11.33 12.58 -20.71
CA GLN A 21 -10.06 12.78 -21.42
C GLN A 21 -9.96 11.89 -22.66
N ILE A 22 -10.47 10.67 -22.57
CA ILE A 22 -10.48 9.69 -23.67
C ILE A 22 -11.41 10.15 -24.79
N LEU A 23 -12.61 10.65 -24.45
CA LEU A 23 -13.48 11.34 -25.39
C LEU A 23 -12.73 12.55 -26.02
N LYS A 24 -12.03 13.37 -25.23
CA LYS A 24 -11.27 14.53 -25.77
C LYS A 24 -10.14 14.14 -26.74
N MET A 25 -9.50 12.98 -26.55
CA MET A 25 -8.38 12.52 -27.38
C MET A 25 -8.83 11.86 -28.70
N ASP A 26 -9.88 11.03 -28.68
CA ASP A 26 -10.30 10.29 -29.87
C ASP A 26 -11.17 11.14 -30.83
N PHE A 27 -11.72 12.26 -30.37
CA PHE A 27 -12.41 13.27 -31.20
C PHE A 27 -11.48 14.39 -31.73
N GLY A 28 -10.17 14.12 -31.81
CA GLY A 28 -9.10 15.07 -32.17
C GLY A 28 -9.43 16.10 -33.28
N SER A 29 -9.07 17.35 -32.98
CA SER A 29 -9.08 18.57 -33.82
C SER A 29 -10.36 18.96 -34.55
N GLY A 30 -11.52 18.92 -33.87
CA GLY A 30 -12.70 19.61 -34.40
C GLY A 30 -13.92 19.68 -33.49
N VAL A 31 -14.11 18.71 -32.60
CA VAL A 31 -15.28 18.65 -31.72
C VAL A 31 -14.79 18.72 -30.27
N SER A 32 -14.72 19.93 -29.74
CA SER A 32 -14.53 20.08 -28.29
C SER A 32 -15.83 19.68 -27.58
N MET A 33 -15.80 19.14 -26.36
CA MET A 33 -17.00 18.73 -25.61
C MET A 33 -17.00 19.32 -24.20
N THR A 34 -18.19 19.61 -23.65
CA THR A 34 -18.37 20.10 -22.28
C THR A 34 -19.31 19.15 -21.52
N LYS A 35 -18.88 18.71 -20.33
CA LYS A 35 -19.70 17.92 -19.40
C LYS A 35 -20.83 18.80 -18.85
N LEU A 36 -22.08 18.40 -19.05
CA LEU A 36 -23.21 19.03 -18.37
C LEU A 36 -23.23 18.54 -16.92
N ARG A 37 -23.44 19.45 -15.95
CA ARG A 37 -23.30 19.18 -14.51
C ARG A 37 -24.10 17.95 -14.07
N GLY A 38 -23.43 17.07 -13.31
CA GLY A 38 -24.00 16.00 -12.50
C GLY A 38 -24.28 14.69 -13.24
N ALA A 39 -23.68 13.60 -12.77
CA ALA A 39 -24.10 12.25 -13.15
C ALA A 39 -25.49 11.98 -12.55
N LYS A 40 -26.38 11.34 -13.31
CA LYS A 40 -27.71 10.96 -12.80
C LYS A 40 -27.83 9.45 -12.78
N MET A 41 -28.33 8.91 -11.66
CA MET A 41 -28.62 7.47 -11.56
C MET A 41 -29.99 7.14 -12.14
N PHE A 42 -30.06 6.01 -12.85
CA PHE A 42 -31.22 5.46 -13.53
C PHE A 42 -31.33 3.96 -13.27
N TYR A 43 -32.51 3.40 -13.53
CA TYR A 43 -32.68 1.97 -13.65
C TYR A 43 -31.95 1.47 -14.90
N CYS A 44 -31.19 0.39 -14.76
CA CYS A 44 -30.56 -0.24 -15.91
C CYS A 44 -31.62 -0.94 -16.75
N LYS A 45 -31.87 -0.42 -17.97
CA LYS A 45 -32.75 -1.04 -18.97
C LYS A 45 -31.98 -1.89 -19.99
N MET A 46 -30.69 -2.13 -19.73
CA MET A 46 -29.81 -2.82 -20.66
C MET A 46 -29.72 -4.32 -20.41
N CYS A 47 -30.22 -4.80 -19.27
CA CYS A 47 -30.06 -6.18 -18.83
C CYS A 47 -31.36 -6.70 -18.20
N PRO A 48 -31.86 -7.90 -18.59
CA PRO A 48 -33.09 -8.48 -18.02
C PRO A 48 -33.00 -8.73 -16.51
N ASP A 49 -31.80 -9.03 -15.99
CA ASP A 49 -31.57 -9.27 -14.57
C ASP A 49 -31.70 -8.00 -13.72
N CYS A 50 -31.39 -6.85 -14.34
CA CYS A 50 -31.48 -5.53 -13.73
C CYS A 50 -32.92 -5.01 -13.73
N GLU A 51 -33.76 -5.52 -14.63
CA GLU A 51 -35.17 -5.12 -14.77
C GLU A 51 -36.03 -5.65 -13.60
N ARG A 52 -35.55 -6.71 -12.92
CA ARG A 52 -36.17 -7.29 -11.72
C ARG A 52 -35.75 -6.61 -10.42
N ASN A 53 -34.64 -5.87 -10.43
CA ASN A 53 -34.16 -5.10 -9.28
C ASN A 53 -34.64 -3.65 -9.39
N HIS A 54 -35.52 -3.22 -8.48
CA HIS A 54 -36.05 -1.86 -8.43
C HIS A 54 -35.06 -0.82 -7.88
N GLU A 55 -33.76 -1.05 -8.05
CA GLU A 55 -32.71 -0.14 -7.61
C GLU A 55 -32.06 0.58 -8.80
N LYS A 56 -31.65 1.83 -8.58
CA LYS A 56 -30.97 2.64 -9.59
C LYS A 56 -29.51 2.20 -9.68
N THR A 57 -29.22 1.29 -10.59
CA THR A 57 -27.91 0.65 -10.76
C THR A 57 -27.10 1.19 -11.94
N ALA A 58 -27.62 2.20 -12.65
CA ALA A 58 -26.98 2.74 -13.84
C ALA A 58 -26.70 4.24 -13.75
N LEU A 59 -25.46 4.63 -14.02
CA LEU A 59 -24.98 6.01 -13.95
C LEU A 59 -24.89 6.63 -15.34
N SER A 60 -25.49 7.80 -15.53
CA SER A 60 -25.53 8.47 -16.84
C SER A 60 -24.83 9.82 -16.86
N HIS A 61 -24.03 10.02 -17.90
CA HIS A 61 -23.32 11.26 -18.19
C HIS A 61 -23.79 11.86 -19.50
N TYR A 62 -24.00 13.18 -19.47
CA TYR A 62 -24.39 13.96 -20.63
C TYR A 62 -23.27 14.90 -21.04
N TYR A 63 -23.01 14.93 -22.34
CA TYR A 63 -22.02 15.82 -22.93
C TYR A 63 -22.62 16.53 -24.14
N THR A 64 -22.22 17.77 -24.36
CA THR A 64 -22.54 18.55 -25.56
C THR A 64 -21.26 18.91 -26.29
N CYS A 65 -21.37 19.18 -27.60
CA CYS A 65 -20.28 19.86 -28.28
C CYS A 65 -20.03 21.25 -27.63
N LYS A 66 -18.77 21.63 -27.55
CA LYS A 66 -18.24 22.92 -27.09
C LYS A 66 -18.03 23.88 -28.26
N CYS A 67 -18.28 23.45 -29.51
CA CYS A 67 -18.37 24.28 -30.71
C CYS A 67 -19.52 25.32 -30.70
N GLY A 68 -20.10 25.62 -29.54
CA GLY A 68 -21.10 26.67 -29.34
C GLY A 68 -22.55 26.19 -29.40
N LYS A 69 -23.49 27.12 -29.20
CA LYS A 69 -24.94 26.88 -29.11
C LYS A 69 -25.59 26.36 -30.42
N GLU A 70 -24.85 26.35 -31.53
CA GLU A 70 -25.36 26.00 -32.86
C GLU A 70 -25.13 24.53 -33.25
N CYS A 71 -24.36 23.77 -32.47
CA CYS A 71 -24.18 22.34 -32.73
C CYS A 71 -25.26 21.51 -32.03
N PRO A 72 -26.10 20.77 -32.77
CA PRO A 72 -27.16 19.96 -32.18
C PRO A 72 -26.64 18.66 -31.53
N ALA A 73 -25.34 18.36 -31.64
CA ALA A 73 -24.75 17.11 -31.19
C ALA A 73 -24.85 16.95 -29.66
N ARG A 74 -25.58 15.92 -29.23
CA ARG A 74 -25.71 15.50 -27.84
C ARG A 74 -25.21 14.07 -27.68
N TYR A 75 -24.44 13.87 -26.62
CA TYR A 75 -23.87 12.57 -26.30
C TYR A 75 -24.32 12.13 -24.91
N ARG A 76 -24.62 10.85 -24.77
CA ARG A 76 -24.95 10.22 -23.49
C ARG A 76 -24.12 8.96 -23.33
N LEU A 77 -23.55 8.79 -22.15
CA LEU A 77 -22.97 7.52 -21.71
C LEU A 77 -23.83 6.99 -20.56
N LEU A 78 -24.05 5.68 -20.54
CA LEU A 78 -24.66 4.96 -19.43
C LEU A 78 -23.75 3.81 -19.05
N PHE A 79 -23.52 3.64 -17.76
CA PHE A 79 -22.78 2.52 -17.19
C PHE A 79 -23.69 1.83 -16.18
N CYS A 80 -23.66 0.50 -16.12
CA CYS A 80 -24.34 -0.24 -15.06
C CYS A 80 -23.32 -0.98 -14.21
N ASP A 81 -23.31 -0.69 -12.91
CA ASP A 81 -22.34 -1.26 -11.97
C ASP A 81 -22.60 -2.75 -11.67
N VAL A 82 -23.81 -3.25 -12.01
CA VAL A 82 -24.23 -4.63 -11.72
C VAL A 82 -23.93 -5.58 -12.87
N CYS A 83 -24.16 -5.17 -14.11
CA CYS A 83 -23.93 -6.03 -15.29
C CYS A 83 -22.70 -5.63 -16.11
N ASP A 84 -21.93 -4.63 -15.64
CA ASP A 84 -20.72 -4.10 -16.28
C ASP A 84 -20.91 -3.73 -17.77
N ASN A 85 -22.16 -3.41 -18.13
CA ASN A 85 -22.52 -2.99 -19.48
C ASN A 85 -22.47 -1.48 -19.57
N CYS A 86 -21.98 -1.00 -20.71
CA CYS A 86 -22.04 0.41 -21.07
C CYS A 86 -22.89 0.60 -22.35
N ALA A 87 -23.52 1.75 -22.49
CA ALA A 87 -24.11 2.18 -23.75
C ALA A 87 -23.73 3.61 -24.06
N PHE A 88 -23.56 3.87 -25.35
CA PHE A 88 -23.27 5.18 -25.88
C PHE A 88 -24.40 5.62 -26.81
N TRP A 89 -24.92 6.83 -26.58
CA TRP A 89 -25.87 7.45 -27.50
C TRP A 89 -25.28 8.71 -28.10
N HIS A 90 -25.54 8.89 -29.39
CA HIS A 90 -25.29 10.12 -30.13
C HIS A 90 -26.60 10.57 -30.76
N ASN A 91 -27.07 11.79 -30.44
CA ASN A 91 -28.34 12.35 -30.93
C ASN A 91 -29.53 11.38 -30.78
N ALA A 92 -29.63 10.75 -29.61
CA ALA A 92 -30.65 9.72 -29.27
C ALA A 92 -30.55 8.39 -30.04
N GLN A 93 -29.59 8.22 -30.96
CA GLN A 93 -29.30 6.92 -31.55
C GLN A 93 -28.39 6.11 -30.62
N ASN A 94 -28.80 4.87 -30.33
CA ASN A 94 -28.03 3.94 -29.51
C ASN A 94 -26.95 3.25 -30.36
N HIS A 95 -25.72 3.24 -29.85
CA HIS A 95 -24.62 2.50 -30.43
C HIS A 95 -24.23 1.38 -29.46
N VAL A 96 -24.58 0.14 -29.83
CA VAL A 96 -24.27 -1.06 -29.06
C VAL A 96 -22.83 -1.51 -29.38
N PRO A 97 -22.03 -1.91 -28.38
CA PRO A 97 -20.69 -2.44 -28.63
C PRO A 97 -20.75 -3.65 -29.58
N THR A 98 -19.80 -3.72 -30.52
CA THR A 98 -19.60 -4.89 -31.38
C THR A 98 -19.02 -6.06 -30.58
N GLU A 99 -19.19 -7.31 -31.03
CA GLU A 99 -18.66 -8.52 -30.35
C GLU A 99 -17.15 -8.43 -30.02
N ASN A 100 -16.39 -7.66 -30.80
CA ASN A 100 -14.97 -7.39 -30.58
C ASN A 100 -14.66 -6.50 -29.36
N ALA A 101 -15.60 -5.66 -28.92
CA ALA A 101 -15.45 -4.88 -27.69
C ALA A 101 -15.74 -5.75 -26.46
N THR A 102 -16.74 -6.63 -26.54
CA THR A 102 -17.13 -7.57 -25.48
C THR A 102 -16.04 -8.60 -25.19
N SER A 103 -15.33 -9.09 -26.22
CA SER A 103 -14.20 -10.01 -26.06
C SER A 103 -12.98 -9.37 -25.39
N ARG A 104 -12.69 -8.09 -25.67
CA ARG A 104 -11.62 -7.32 -25.03
C ARG A 104 -11.88 -7.01 -23.55
N THR A 105 -13.15 -6.76 -23.17
CA THR A 105 -13.53 -6.59 -21.76
C THR A 105 -13.34 -7.90 -20.98
N ARG A 106 -13.77 -9.04 -21.53
CA ARG A 106 -13.57 -10.36 -20.92
C ARG A 106 -12.09 -10.72 -20.73
N LEU A 107 -11.25 -10.43 -21.73
CA LEU A 107 -9.79 -10.61 -21.64
C LEU A 107 -9.14 -9.76 -20.54
N LYS A 108 -9.67 -8.57 -20.26
CA LYS A 108 -9.16 -7.68 -19.20
C LYS A 108 -9.62 -8.05 -17.80
N VAL A 109 -10.83 -8.60 -17.65
CA VAL A 109 -11.28 -9.17 -16.37
C VAL A 109 -10.39 -10.35 -16.00
N ALA A 110 -10.13 -11.26 -16.94
CA ALA A 110 -9.20 -12.37 -16.76
C ALA A 110 -7.78 -11.90 -16.42
N ALA A 111 -7.27 -10.88 -17.13
CA ALA A 111 -5.95 -10.31 -16.83
C ALA A 111 -5.90 -9.61 -15.46
N THR A 112 -6.96 -8.93 -15.04
CA THR A 112 -7.03 -8.28 -13.72
C THR A 112 -7.04 -9.32 -12.60
N GLN A 113 -7.78 -10.42 -12.78
CA GLN A 113 -7.80 -11.53 -11.85
C GLN A 113 -6.43 -12.21 -11.74
N LEU A 114 -5.73 -12.43 -12.85
CA LEU A 114 -4.36 -12.96 -12.85
C LEU A 114 -3.36 -12.01 -12.16
N ILE A 115 -3.52 -10.69 -12.30
CA ILE A 115 -2.72 -9.69 -11.59
C ILE A 115 -2.99 -9.74 -10.08
N GLU A 116 -4.23 -9.93 -9.69
CA GLU A 116 -4.62 -10.05 -8.28
C GLU A 116 -4.12 -11.35 -7.63
N GLU A 117 -4.20 -12.48 -8.33
CA GLU A 117 -3.69 -13.78 -7.88
C GLU A 117 -2.15 -13.81 -7.76
N ASN A 118 -1.46 -12.94 -8.50
CA ASN A 118 0.01 -12.85 -8.53
C ASN A 118 0.52 -11.51 -8.01
N PHE A 119 -0.21 -10.89 -7.08
CA PHE A 119 0.03 -9.52 -6.64
C PHE A 119 1.44 -9.27 -6.09
N ASP A 120 2.07 -10.28 -5.49
CA ASP A 120 3.39 -10.16 -4.87
C ASP A 120 4.55 -10.23 -5.88
N ARG A 121 4.28 -10.63 -7.12
CA ARG A 121 5.29 -10.77 -8.17
C ARG A 121 5.65 -9.44 -8.84
N LEU A 122 6.82 -9.40 -9.48
CA LEU A 122 7.25 -8.24 -10.24
C LEU A 122 6.37 -8.05 -11.49
N PRO A 123 6.10 -6.81 -11.94
CA PRO A 123 5.28 -6.56 -13.13
C PRO A 123 5.76 -7.29 -14.40
N LEU A 124 7.07 -7.55 -14.50
CA LEU A 124 7.66 -8.32 -15.59
C LEU A 124 7.23 -9.79 -15.59
N GLU A 125 7.16 -10.39 -14.40
CA GLU A 125 6.80 -11.80 -14.22
C GLU A 125 5.31 -11.98 -14.47
N ILE A 126 4.50 -11.03 -13.98
CA ILE A 126 3.06 -10.99 -14.25
C ILE A 126 2.78 -10.84 -15.74
N ALA A 127 3.55 -10.01 -16.46
CA ALA A 127 3.41 -9.89 -17.91
C ALA A 127 3.61 -11.23 -18.62
N LYS A 128 4.65 -11.99 -18.24
CA LYS A 128 4.91 -13.34 -18.79
C LYS A 128 3.77 -14.32 -18.46
N ILE A 129 3.24 -14.27 -17.24
CA ILE A 129 2.12 -15.13 -16.82
C ILE A 129 0.88 -14.82 -17.67
N ILE A 130 0.60 -13.55 -17.93
CA ILE A 130 -0.53 -13.12 -18.76
C ILE A 130 -0.31 -13.53 -20.21
N GLU A 131 0.90 -13.40 -20.75
CA GLU A 131 1.23 -13.83 -22.12
C GLU A 131 1.03 -15.35 -22.31
N VAL A 132 1.36 -16.15 -21.30
CA VAL A 132 1.18 -17.62 -21.34
C VAL A 132 -0.29 -18.01 -21.20
N ASN A 133 -1.05 -17.36 -20.31
CA ASN A 133 -2.43 -17.75 -20.00
C ASN A 133 -3.49 -17.07 -20.89
N CYS A 134 -3.18 -15.91 -21.45
CA CYS A 134 -4.08 -15.13 -22.28
C CYS A 134 -3.47 -14.98 -23.69
N GLN A 135 -3.70 -15.97 -24.54
CA GLN A 135 -3.16 -16.12 -25.91
C GLN A 135 -3.37 -14.90 -26.87
N ALA A 136 -4.04 -13.83 -26.44
CA ALA A 136 -4.36 -12.65 -27.23
C ALA A 136 -4.11 -11.30 -26.52
N ALA A 137 -3.55 -11.29 -25.31
CA ALA A 137 -3.39 -10.07 -24.51
C ALA A 137 -1.96 -9.87 -24.01
N SER A 138 -1.21 -8.97 -24.65
CA SER A 138 0.01 -8.40 -24.07
C SER A 138 -0.33 -7.10 -23.34
N LEU A 139 -0.25 -7.10 -22.01
CA LEU A 139 -0.32 -5.86 -21.24
C LEU A 139 1.08 -5.26 -21.08
N SER A 140 1.19 -3.95 -21.30
CA SER A 140 2.43 -3.23 -21.06
C SER A 140 2.73 -3.16 -19.55
N ARG A 141 4.01 -2.99 -19.20
CA ARG A 141 4.43 -2.83 -17.79
C ARG A 141 3.71 -1.68 -17.09
N GLN A 142 3.46 -0.58 -17.80
CA GLN A 142 2.72 0.57 -17.26
C GLN A 142 1.26 0.22 -16.97
N GLN A 143 0.63 -0.58 -17.83
CA GLN A 143 -0.76 -1.04 -17.61
C GLN A 143 -0.84 -1.96 -16.38
N ILE A 144 0.07 -2.92 -16.25
CA ILE A 144 0.15 -3.82 -15.08
C ILE A 144 0.40 -3.01 -13.80
N SER A 145 1.34 -2.06 -13.83
CA SER A 145 1.62 -1.19 -12.69
C SER A 145 0.42 -0.33 -12.31
N GLY A 146 -0.32 0.18 -13.29
CA GLY A 146 -1.55 0.95 -13.06
C GLY A 146 -2.64 0.11 -12.40
N VAL A 147 -2.83 -1.14 -12.85
CA VAL A 147 -3.78 -2.09 -12.23
C VAL A 147 -3.35 -2.44 -10.81
N LYS A 148 -2.06 -2.77 -10.58
CA LYS A 148 -1.53 -3.02 -9.22
C LYS A 148 -1.77 -1.84 -8.29
N ASN A 149 -1.54 -0.61 -8.75
CA ASN A 149 -1.78 0.58 -7.93
C ASN A 149 -3.26 0.77 -7.58
N ARG A 150 -4.18 0.45 -8.48
CA ARG A 150 -5.62 0.49 -8.17
C ARG A 150 -6.02 -0.60 -7.18
N LEU A 151 -5.52 -1.82 -7.36
CA LEU A 151 -5.72 -2.93 -6.42
C LEU A 151 -5.11 -2.65 -5.04
N LYS A 152 -3.96 -1.96 -5.00
CA LYS A 152 -3.37 -1.43 -3.76
C LYS A 152 -4.37 -0.49 -3.07
N ILE A 153 -4.90 0.49 -3.79
CA ILE A 153 -5.86 1.45 -3.23
C ILE A 153 -7.15 0.75 -2.76
N SER A 154 -7.69 -0.21 -3.53
CA SER A 154 -8.91 -0.93 -3.15
C SER A 154 -8.70 -1.86 -1.96
N LYS A 155 -7.49 -2.42 -1.79
CA LYS A 155 -7.09 -3.18 -0.60
C LYS A 155 -6.66 -2.31 0.58
N GLY A 156 -6.80 -0.99 0.48
CA GLY A 156 -6.52 -0.03 1.57
C GLY A 156 -5.07 0.43 1.68
N TYR A 157 -4.18 0.07 0.74
CA TYR A 157 -2.82 0.58 0.70
C TYR A 157 -2.80 2.05 0.26
N THR A 158 -2.05 2.88 0.98
CA THR A 158 -1.95 4.33 0.76
C THR A 158 -0.50 4.79 0.84
N ASN A 159 -0.13 5.73 -0.04
CA ASN A 159 1.16 6.40 -0.01
C ASN A 159 1.05 7.81 0.59
N LYS A 160 -0.13 8.20 1.10
CA LYS A 160 -0.33 9.53 1.68
C LYS A 160 0.13 9.50 3.14
N LEU A 161 1.05 10.39 3.48
CA LEU A 161 1.62 10.51 4.83
C LEU A 161 0.55 10.63 5.94
N ARG A 162 -0.57 11.32 5.65
CA ARG A 162 -1.70 11.47 6.57
C ARG A 162 -2.39 10.13 6.86
N ASP A 163 -2.60 9.31 5.85
CA ASP A 163 -3.30 8.03 6.00
C ASP A 163 -2.39 7.01 6.68
N ILE A 164 -1.08 7.06 6.41
CA ILE A 164 -0.06 6.31 7.15
C ILE A 164 -0.11 6.69 8.64
N LYS A 165 -0.08 7.99 8.97
CA LYS A 165 -0.21 8.46 10.36
C LYS A 165 -1.48 7.94 11.03
N ASN A 166 -2.62 8.00 10.36
CA ASN A 166 -3.88 7.51 10.91
C ASN A 166 -3.88 5.99 11.11
N HIS A 167 -3.29 5.23 10.18
CA HIS A 167 -3.16 3.78 10.31
C HIS A 167 -2.25 3.39 11.47
N ILE A 168 -1.15 4.12 11.68
CA ILE A 168 -0.26 3.95 12.84
C ILE A 168 -1.02 4.22 14.14
N LEU A 169 -1.82 5.29 14.20
CA LEU A 169 -2.64 5.63 15.37
C LEU A 169 -3.72 4.57 15.66
N GLU A 170 -4.34 4.02 14.63
CA GLU A 170 -5.33 2.92 14.77
C GLU A 170 -4.69 1.62 15.26
N ILE A 171 -3.52 1.25 14.74
CA ILE A 171 -2.75 0.09 15.21
C ILE A 171 -2.37 0.29 16.69
N HIS A 172 -1.91 1.49 17.05
CA HIS A 172 -1.57 1.82 18.44
C HIS A 172 -2.78 1.68 19.37
N LYS A 173 -3.96 2.13 18.93
CA LYS A 173 -5.21 2.02 19.67
C LYS A 173 -5.69 0.57 19.84
N LYS A 174 -5.66 -0.24 18.78
CA LYS A 174 -6.01 -1.68 18.85
C LYS A 174 -5.06 -2.46 19.77
N SER A 175 -3.79 -2.10 19.78
CA SER A 175 -2.76 -2.74 20.61
C SER A 175 -2.85 -2.35 22.10
N LEU A 176 -3.75 -1.45 22.50
CA LEU A 176 -4.02 -1.07 23.89
C LEU A 176 -5.19 -1.84 24.50
N GLU A 177 -6.04 -2.50 23.71
CA GLU A 177 -7.37 -2.96 24.18
C GLU A 177 -7.49 -4.47 24.46
N ASN A 178 -6.54 -5.35 24.08
CA ASN A 178 -6.69 -6.81 24.26
C ASN A 178 -5.53 -7.46 25.03
N PHE A 179 -5.85 -8.01 26.21
CA PHE A 179 -4.92 -8.71 27.11
C PHE A 179 -5.31 -10.19 27.37
N ASP A 180 -5.95 -10.86 26.40
CA ASP A 180 -6.24 -12.30 26.44
C ASP A 180 -5.84 -13.01 25.13
N GLU A 181 -5.61 -14.33 25.20
CA GLU A 181 -5.08 -15.26 24.18
C GLU A 181 -5.04 -14.72 22.74
N ILE A 182 -3.92 -14.09 22.40
CA ILE A 182 -3.65 -13.58 21.06
C ILE A 182 -3.20 -14.74 20.17
N SER A 183 -3.81 -14.88 18.99
CA SER A 183 -3.42 -15.91 18.01
C SER A 183 -1.97 -15.72 17.55
N GLU A 184 -1.29 -16.81 17.16
CA GLU A 184 0.08 -16.74 16.61
C GLU A 184 0.18 -15.81 15.38
N SER A 185 -0.88 -15.70 14.57
CA SER A 185 -0.94 -14.75 13.46
C SER A 185 -0.94 -13.28 13.90
N GLU A 186 -1.53 -12.99 15.06
CA GLU A 186 -1.58 -11.63 15.61
C GLU A 186 -0.29 -11.28 16.35
N LYS A 187 0.42 -12.27 16.93
CA LYS A 187 1.74 -12.03 17.53
C LYS A 187 2.80 -11.54 16.54
N ASN A 188 2.66 -11.91 15.28
CA ASN A 188 3.56 -11.53 14.19
C ASN A 188 3.20 -10.19 13.53
N GLN A 189 2.11 -9.53 13.96
CA GLN A 189 1.75 -8.22 13.45
C GLN A 189 2.78 -7.17 13.86
N PRO A 190 3.10 -6.20 12.98
CA PRO A 190 4.06 -5.16 13.27
C PRO A 190 3.53 -4.21 14.36
N LEU A 191 4.30 -4.09 15.44
CA LEU A 191 4.15 -3.10 16.49
C LEU A 191 5.10 -1.94 16.20
N LEU A 192 4.57 -0.73 16.15
CA LEU A 192 5.33 0.48 15.83
C LEU A 192 5.70 1.27 17.08
N PHE A 193 6.91 1.83 17.09
CA PHE A 193 7.46 2.61 18.20
C PHE A 193 8.41 3.71 17.71
N GLY A 194 8.86 4.58 18.62
CA GLY A 194 9.91 5.58 18.35
C GLY A 194 9.47 6.81 17.54
N PHE A 195 8.16 7.05 17.41
CA PHE A 195 7.65 8.31 16.86
C PHE A 195 7.35 9.27 18.00
N ASP A 196 7.97 10.46 17.97
CA ASP A 196 7.59 11.59 18.82
C ASP A 196 7.44 12.87 17.97
N ILE A 197 6.61 13.79 18.45
CA ILE A 197 6.41 15.11 17.85
C ILE A 197 6.90 16.14 18.86
N GLU A 198 8.19 16.49 18.80
CA GLU A 198 8.75 17.61 19.54
C GLU A 198 8.67 18.88 18.70
N ASP A 199 8.16 19.99 19.27
CA ASP A 199 8.04 21.30 18.62
C ASP A 199 7.33 21.31 17.25
N GLY A 200 6.44 20.35 17.00
CA GLY A 200 5.75 20.21 15.72
C GLY A 200 6.60 19.62 14.60
N ILE A 201 7.84 19.23 14.88
CA ILE A 201 8.74 18.53 13.97
C ILE A 201 8.68 17.04 14.33
N PRO A 202 8.27 16.16 13.41
CA PRO A 202 8.32 14.73 13.68
C PRO A 202 9.79 14.29 13.79
N HIS A 203 10.20 13.80 14.96
CA HIS A 203 11.42 13.05 15.08
C HIS A 203 11.12 11.63 14.60
N ILE A 204 11.62 11.30 13.41
CA ILE A 204 11.30 10.04 12.73
C ILE A 204 12.36 9.02 13.12
N GLY A 205 12.13 8.35 14.25
CA GLY A 205 12.75 7.07 14.60
C GLY A 205 11.69 5.97 14.54
N VAL A 206 11.20 5.57 13.36
CA VAL A 206 10.10 4.59 13.31
C VAL A 206 10.66 3.19 13.45
N GLY A 207 10.54 2.65 14.65
CA GLY A 207 10.81 1.25 14.97
C GLY A 207 9.63 0.35 14.68
N SER A 208 9.91 -0.88 14.24
CA SER A 208 8.95 -1.97 14.11
C SER A 208 9.50 -3.23 14.77
N ALA A 209 8.68 -3.86 15.60
CA ALA A 209 8.90 -5.19 16.15
C ALA A 209 7.62 -6.01 16.03
N SER A 210 7.57 -7.21 16.59
CA SER A 210 6.33 -7.96 16.80
C SER A 210 6.29 -8.51 18.22
N ARG A 211 5.12 -8.93 18.68
CA ARG A 211 5.00 -9.55 20.01
C ARG A 211 5.83 -10.83 20.11
N ALA A 212 5.92 -11.60 19.03
CA ALA A 212 6.77 -12.79 18.98
C ALA A 212 8.26 -12.47 19.19
N LEU A 213 8.76 -11.36 18.62
CA LEU A 213 10.15 -10.93 18.82
C LEU A 213 10.40 -10.45 20.26
N LEU A 214 9.44 -9.75 20.86
CA LEU A 214 9.50 -9.34 22.27
C LEU A 214 9.47 -10.54 23.23
N GLU A 215 8.62 -11.53 22.95
CA GLU A 215 8.58 -12.79 23.71
C GLU A 215 9.90 -13.56 23.55
N SER A 216 10.52 -13.53 22.37
CA SER A 216 11.82 -14.15 22.12
C SER A 216 12.94 -13.55 22.98
N TRP A 217 12.93 -12.22 23.18
CA TRP A 217 13.84 -11.57 24.13
C TRP A 217 13.69 -12.13 25.54
N VAL A 218 12.45 -12.27 26.04
CA VAL A 218 12.19 -12.79 27.38
C VAL A 218 12.66 -14.23 27.54
N ILE A 219 12.44 -15.06 26.51
CA ILE A 219 12.91 -16.44 26.49
C ILE A 219 14.44 -16.47 26.57
N ALA A 220 15.12 -15.68 25.73
CA ALA A 220 16.58 -15.61 25.72
C ALA A 220 17.13 -15.11 27.07
N TYR A 221 16.57 -14.02 27.59
CA TYR A 221 16.96 -13.44 28.87
C TYR A 221 16.87 -14.45 30.03
N ASN A 222 15.76 -15.18 30.11
CA ASN A 222 15.59 -16.20 31.15
C ASN A 222 16.54 -17.39 30.92
N ALA A 223 16.70 -17.85 29.68
CA ALA A 223 17.56 -18.98 29.34
C ALA A 223 19.05 -18.70 29.60
N THR A 224 19.50 -17.46 29.44
CA THR A 224 20.90 -17.05 29.69
C THR A 224 21.11 -16.42 31.06
N CYS A 225 20.08 -16.41 31.93
CA CYS A 225 20.10 -15.74 33.24
C CYS A 225 20.56 -14.27 33.15
N GLY A 226 20.05 -13.56 32.15
CA GLY A 226 20.32 -12.14 31.89
C GLY A 226 21.55 -11.87 31.02
N LYS A 227 22.33 -12.89 30.67
CA LYS A 227 23.57 -12.74 29.86
C LYS A 227 23.27 -12.76 28.37
N VAL A 228 22.52 -11.77 27.90
CA VAL A 228 22.14 -11.67 26.47
C VAL A 228 23.05 -10.69 25.75
N GLN A 229 23.63 -11.14 24.64
CA GLN A 229 24.35 -10.29 23.71
C GLN A 229 23.39 -9.72 22.66
N VAL A 230 23.41 -8.40 22.50
CA VAL A 230 22.67 -7.66 21.48
C VAL A 230 23.64 -7.13 20.43
N CYS A 231 23.25 -7.24 19.17
CA CYS A 231 23.93 -6.65 18.03
C CYS A 231 23.08 -5.52 17.44
N VAL A 232 23.73 -4.39 17.17
CA VAL A 232 23.12 -3.23 16.52
C VAL A 232 23.93 -2.88 15.27
N ASP A 233 23.25 -2.86 14.13
CA ASP A 233 23.84 -2.58 12.83
C ASP A 233 23.09 -1.47 12.09
N GLU A 234 23.79 -0.71 11.25
CA GLU A 234 23.25 0.43 10.51
C GLU A 234 23.49 0.29 9.00
N THR A 235 22.41 0.26 8.22
CA THR A 235 22.49 0.19 6.76
C THR A 235 21.64 1.27 6.09
N TYR A 236 22.07 1.77 4.94
CA TYR A 236 21.40 2.86 4.21
C TYR A 236 20.70 2.41 2.92
N LYS A 237 20.65 1.11 2.65
CA LYS A 237 20.38 0.57 1.31
C LYS A 237 18.91 0.25 1.01
N LEU A 238 17.98 0.63 1.88
CA LEU A 238 16.61 0.10 1.83
C LEU A 238 15.54 1.09 1.37
N ASP A 239 15.86 2.37 1.16
CA ASP A 239 14.90 3.36 0.66
C ASP A 239 15.49 4.38 -0.33
N GLU A 240 14.63 4.95 -1.19
CA GLU A 240 15.02 5.95 -2.20
C GLU A 240 15.46 7.30 -1.59
N SER A 241 15.16 7.53 -0.31
CA SER A 241 15.50 8.74 0.44
C SER A 241 16.82 8.61 1.23
N ASN A 242 17.48 7.44 1.18
CA ASN A 242 18.68 7.07 1.93
C ASN A 242 18.54 7.28 3.45
N TYR A 243 17.37 6.98 4.01
CA TYR A 243 17.26 6.92 5.46
C TYR A 243 18.07 5.76 6.01
N GLN A 244 18.49 5.96 7.25
CA GLN A 244 19.23 4.96 7.97
C GLN A 244 18.26 3.89 8.47
N VAL A 245 18.56 2.64 8.15
CA VAL A 245 17.92 1.48 8.75
C VAL A 245 18.81 0.95 9.85
N ILE A 246 18.28 0.90 11.05
CA ILE A 246 18.94 0.36 12.24
C ILE A 246 18.33 -1.01 12.50
N VAL A 247 19.16 -2.03 12.55
CA VAL A 247 18.77 -3.40 12.86
C VAL A 247 19.25 -3.73 14.26
N VAL A 248 18.34 -4.17 15.12
CA VAL A 248 18.67 -4.64 16.47
C VAL A 248 18.28 -6.10 16.56
N GLY A 249 19.21 -6.93 16.99
CA GLY A 249 18.96 -8.34 17.26
C GLY A 249 19.80 -8.86 18.40
N MET A 250 19.56 -10.10 18.79
CA MET A 250 20.33 -10.81 19.80
C MET A 250 21.05 -11.99 19.16
N VAL A 251 22.12 -12.43 19.82
CA VAL A 251 22.84 -13.64 19.44
C VAL A 251 22.55 -14.73 20.47
N ASP A 252 22.10 -15.89 20.01
CA ASP A 252 21.86 -17.02 20.89
C ASP A 252 23.15 -17.77 21.26
N VAL A 253 23.02 -18.77 22.13
CA VAL A 253 24.15 -19.62 22.57
C VAL A 253 24.80 -20.43 21.45
N SER A 254 24.13 -20.57 20.30
CA SER A 254 24.66 -21.24 19.10
C SER A 254 25.34 -20.24 18.15
N GLY A 255 25.42 -18.96 18.52
CA GLY A 255 25.97 -17.90 17.67
C GLY A 255 25.03 -17.45 16.55
N GLN A 256 23.75 -17.83 16.58
CA GLN A 256 22.77 -17.41 15.56
C GLN A 256 22.16 -16.06 15.93
N PHE A 257 22.01 -15.21 14.92
CA PHE A 257 21.37 -13.92 15.04
C PHE A 257 19.84 -14.05 14.97
N HIS A 258 19.17 -13.43 15.92
CA HIS A 258 17.71 -13.34 16.01
C HIS A 258 17.29 -11.88 16.03
N LEU A 259 16.45 -11.48 15.07
CA LEU A 259 15.96 -10.11 14.98
C LEU A 259 15.09 -9.75 16.20
N LEU A 260 15.27 -8.55 16.76
CA LEU A 260 14.40 -8.01 17.81
C LEU A 260 13.54 -6.87 17.29
N CYS A 261 14.15 -5.94 16.54
CA CYS A 261 13.43 -4.87 15.87
C CYS A 261 14.25 -4.29 14.70
N VAL A 262 13.54 -3.58 13.83
CA VAL A 262 14.12 -2.75 12.78
C VAL A 262 13.60 -1.34 12.95
N ALA A 263 14.45 -0.33 12.80
CA ALA A 263 14.06 1.06 12.89
C ALA A 263 14.55 1.86 11.69
N LEU A 264 13.77 2.87 11.31
CA LEU A 264 14.14 3.88 10.33
C LEU A 264 14.43 5.19 11.05
N SER A 265 15.60 5.75 10.81
CA SER A 265 15.99 7.06 11.32
C SER A 265 16.34 8.01 10.17
N SER A 266 15.85 9.25 10.26
CA SER A 266 16.27 10.30 9.33
C SER A 266 17.69 10.80 9.60
N HIS A 267 18.22 10.60 10.82
CA HIS A 267 19.50 11.16 11.27
C HIS A 267 20.29 10.18 12.16
N LYS A 268 21.61 10.39 12.21
CA LYS A 268 22.56 9.66 13.07
C LYS A 268 22.95 10.49 14.29
N ARG A 269 21.99 10.96 15.08
CA ARG A 269 22.30 11.68 16.33
C ARG A 269 21.90 10.82 17.50
N GLU A 270 22.58 11.09 18.60
CA GLU A 270 22.33 10.43 19.89
C GLU A 270 20.85 10.44 20.28
N GLU A 271 20.14 11.54 20.04
CA GLU A 271 18.73 11.67 20.38
C GLU A 271 17.83 10.67 19.64
N GLU A 272 18.15 10.30 18.39
CA GLU A 272 17.37 9.28 17.69
C GLU A 272 17.59 7.88 18.29
N TYR A 273 18.82 7.53 18.70
CA TYR A 273 19.05 6.26 19.41
C TYR A 273 18.42 6.25 20.79
N LYS A 274 18.46 7.37 21.52
CA LYS A 274 17.76 7.50 22.81
C LYS A 274 16.26 7.25 22.64
N LEU A 275 15.65 7.91 21.65
CA LEU A 275 14.23 7.73 21.36
C LEU A 275 13.91 6.29 21.00
N LEU A 276 14.72 5.65 20.15
CA LEU A 276 14.51 4.28 19.68
C LEU A 276 14.66 3.25 20.80
N ILE A 277 15.77 3.28 21.55
CA ILE A 277 16.06 2.35 22.63
C ILE A 277 15.03 2.52 23.76
N GLY A 278 14.75 3.76 24.16
CA GLY A 278 13.75 4.05 25.19
C GLY A 278 12.35 3.60 24.78
N SER A 279 11.97 3.82 23.51
CA SER A 279 10.68 3.37 22.99
C SER A 279 10.57 1.85 22.89
N PHE A 280 11.65 1.18 22.47
CA PHE A 280 11.70 -0.28 22.44
C PHE A 280 11.57 -0.87 23.85
N ASN A 281 12.30 -0.33 24.83
CA ASN A 281 12.20 -0.75 26.23
C ASN A 281 10.78 -0.54 26.78
N ARG A 282 10.16 0.62 26.55
CA ARG A 282 8.75 0.88 26.95
C ARG A 282 7.80 -0.14 26.34
N MET A 283 7.99 -0.47 25.06
CA MET A 283 7.18 -1.46 24.36
C MET A 283 7.36 -2.87 24.96
N LEU A 284 8.60 -3.27 25.22
CA LEU A 284 8.90 -4.56 25.85
C LEU A 284 8.26 -4.66 27.25
N VAL A 285 8.42 -3.64 28.10
CA VAL A 285 7.79 -3.59 29.43
C VAL A 285 6.28 -3.66 29.31
N LYS A 286 5.68 -2.91 28.37
CA LYS A 286 4.22 -2.90 28.17
C LYS A 286 3.67 -4.29 27.81
N TYR A 287 4.31 -5.02 26.91
CA TYR A 287 3.77 -6.29 26.39
C TYR A 287 4.25 -7.53 27.12
N THR A 288 5.37 -7.46 27.85
CA THR A 288 5.98 -8.64 28.47
C THR A 288 6.26 -8.48 29.97
N ALA A 289 6.17 -7.26 30.51
CA ALA A 289 6.62 -6.90 31.86
C ALA A 289 8.14 -7.10 32.11
N PHE A 290 8.93 -7.38 31.07
CA PHE A 290 10.40 -7.41 31.14
C PHE A 290 11.01 -6.10 30.64
N ARG A 291 12.19 -5.78 31.17
CA ARG A 291 13.00 -4.66 30.70
C ARG A 291 13.96 -5.14 29.62
N PHE A 292 14.31 -4.24 28.72
CA PHE A 292 15.44 -4.44 27.84
C PHE A 292 16.70 -4.19 28.68
N CYS A 293 17.60 -5.16 28.75
CA CYS A 293 18.78 -5.11 29.62
C CYS A 293 19.83 -6.07 29.04
N PRO A 294 20.58 -5.64 28.01
CA PRO A 294 21.66 -6.45 27.45
C PRO A 294 22.86 -6.51 28.39
N ASP A 295 23.56 -7.64 28.40
CA ASP A 295 24.85 -7.81 29.11
C ASP A 295 26.00 -7.33 28.23
N ILE A 296 25.90 -7.60 26.93
CA ILE A 296 26.86 -7.16 25.91
C ILE A 296 26.10 -6.49 24.78
N VAL A 297 26.56 -5.31 24.38
CA VAL A 297 26.12 -4.64 23.15
C VAL A 297 27.27 -4.67 22.17
N VAL A 298 27.05 -5.16 20.96
CA VAL A 298 27.99 -5.12 19.85
C VAL A 298 27.42 -4.19 18.79
N SER A 299 28.13 -3.12 18.48
CA SER A 299 27.70 -2.20 17.40
C SER A 299 28.88 -1.62 16.65
N ASP A 300 28.60 -0.87 15.60
CA ASP A 300 29.58 -0.04 14.92
C ASP A 300 30.29 0.90 15.89
N GLY A 301 31.46 1.39 15.49
CA GLY A 301 32.22 2.43 16.21
C GLY A 301 31.54 3.82 16.21
N SER A 302 30.20 3.85 16.27
CA SER A 302 29.39 5.05 16.33
C SER A 302 29.19 5.50 17.78
N LEU A 303 29.72 6.68 18.12
CA LEU A 303 29.51 7.32 19.42
C LEU A 303 28.02 7.56 19.71
N SER A 304 27.22 7.84 18.68
CA SER A 304 25.79 8.08 18.84
C SER A 304 25.03 6.83 19.30
N ILE A 305 25.40 5.64 18.81
CA ILE A 305 24.84 4.38 19.32
C ILE A 305 25.23 4.21 20.78
N ARG A 306 26.53 4.34 21.09
CA ARG A 306 27.07 4.16 22.45
C ARG A 306 26.34 5.05 23.46
N ASN A 307 26.29 6.35 23.19
CA ASN A 307 25.63 7.30 24.07
C ASN A 307 24.12 7.01 24.22
N GLY A 308 23.49 6.49 23.16
CA GLY A 308 22.10 6.05 23.21
C GLY A 308 21.87 4.91 24.19
N PHE A 309 22.77 3.92 24.25
CA PHE A 309 22.72 2.82 25.22
C PHE A 309 23.12 3.27 26.62
N GLU A 310 24.22 4.02 26.77
CA GLU A 310 24.68 4.57 28.06
C GLU A 310 23.62 5.47 28.73
N HIS A 311 22.69 6.05 27.96
CA HIS A 311 21.59 6.82 28.53
C HIS A 311 20.57 5.97 29.32
N PHE A 312 20.40 4.69 28.98
CA PHE A 312 19.40 3.80 29.62
C PHE A 312 20.01 2.68 30.44
N PHE A 313 21.26 2.34 30.17
CA PHE A 313 21.99 1.29 30.83
C PHE A 313 23.20 1.94 31.50
N ASP A 314 23.25 1.84 32.83
CA ASP A 314 24.42 2.23 33.62
C ASP A 314 25.61 1.28 33.31
N ASP A 315 26.67 1.29 34.13
CA ASP A 315 27.89 0.47 33.95
C ASP A 315 27.67 -1.07 34.02
N ASP A 316 26.42 -1.53 34.04
CA ASP A 316 26.01 -2.93 34.14
C ASP A 316 26.06 -3.71 32.81
N TYR A 317 26.58 -3.10 31.73
CA TYR A 317 26.76 -3.76 30.43
C TYR A 317 28.11 -3.42 29.77
N VAL A 318 28.54 -4.28 28.85
CA VAL A 318 29.77 -4.07 28.07
C VAL A 318 29.43 -3.68 26.64
N HIS A 319 29.89 -2.51 26.21
CA HIS A 319 29.79 -2.09 24.80
C HIS A 319 31.07 -2.42 24.03
N ILE A 320 30.96 -3.30 23.05
CA ILE A 320 32.04 -3.77 22.16
C ILE A 320 31.82 -3.23 20.75
N MET A 321 32.90 -2.78 20.11
CA MET A 321 32.88 -2.44 18.69
C MET A 321 32.84 -3.71 17.84
N CYS A 322 31.93 -3.75 16.85
CA CYS A 322 31.85 -4.84 15.87
C CYS A 322 33.15 -4.94 15.08
N PHE A 323 33.72 -6.15 15.01
CA PHE A 323 34.98 -6.40 14.28
C PHE A 323 34.82 -6.42 12.74
N THR A 324 33.59 -6.63 12.25
CA THR A 324 33.31 -6.85 10.82
C THR A 324 33.11 -5.55 10.04
N HIS A 325 32.96 -4.41 10.73
CA HIS A 325 32.81 -3.08 10.15
C HIS A 325 34.14 -2.39 9.88
#